data_AF-B9M9A1-F1
#
_entry.id   AF-B9M9A1-F1
#
_cell.length_a   1.000
_cell.length_b   1.000
_cell.length_c   1.000
_cell.angle_alpha   90.00
_cell.angle_beta   90.00
_cell.angle_gamma   90.00
#
_symmetry.space_group_name_H-M   'P 1'
#
loop_
_entity.id
_entity.type
_entity.pdbx_description
1 polymer ?
#
loop_
_entity_poly.entity_id
_entity_poly.type
_entity_poly.pdbx_seq_one_letter_code
_entity_poly.pdbx_strand_id
1 'polypeptide(L)' 'MAEKLKDKDYDLISVIYNASQAADTCNQYMRDADQEGDREARQYFNEVLETNANLVQKGKDLLKNRL' A
#
# COMPACT_ATOMS: atom_id res chain seq x y z
N MET A 1 24.38 18.48 0.12
CA MET A 1 23.29 17.77 0.79
C MET A 1 22.01 18.56 0.53
N ALA A 2 20.90 17.89 0.17
CA ALA A 2 19.52 18.43 0.06
C ALA A 2 19.01 19.01 -1.29
N GLU A 3 19.42 18.47 -2.44
CA GLU A 3 18.70 18.74 -3.72
C GLU A 3 17.77 17.59 -4.14
N LYS A 4 17.65 16.55 -3.30
CA LYS A 4 17.02 15.26 -3.62
C LYS A 4 15.49 15.19 -3.38
N LEU A 5 14.81 16.30 -3.12
CA LEU A 5 13.52 16.30 -2.40
C LEU A 5 12.34 17.04 -3.07
N LYS A 6 12.35 17.23 -4.40
CA LYS A 6 11.18 17.79 -5.12
C LYS A 6 11.01 17.20 -6.51
N ASP A 7 11.12 15.90 -6.64
CA ASP A 7 10.57 15.26 -7.83
C ASP A 7 9.14 14.80 -7.48
N LYS A 8 8.16 15.59 -7.95
CA LYS A 8 6.72 15.30 -7.79
C LYS A 8 6.34 13.90 -8.29
N ASP A 9 7.13 13.34 -9.22
CA ASP A 9 6.90 12.02 -9.78
C ASP A 9 7.56 10.96 -8.87
N TYR A 10 8.73 11.26 -8.28
CA TYR A 10 9.31 10.45 -7.20
C TYR A 10 8.39 10.36 -5.97
N ASP A 11 7.79 11.47 -5.54
CA ASP A 11 6.88 11.51 -4.40
C ASP A 11 5.64 10.63 -4.67
N LEU A 12 5.08 10.72 -5.88
CA LEU A 12 3.95 9.89 -6.30
C LEU A 12 4.33 8.40 -6.35
N ILE A 13 5.48 8.07 -6.95
CA ILE A 13 5.99 6.69 -7.01
C ILE A 13 6.22 6.15 -5.59
N SER A 14 6.76 6.96 -4.68
CA SER A 14 7.02 6.56 -3.29
C SER A 14 5.72 6.25 -2.54
N VAL A 15 4.65 7.02 -2.75
CA VAL A 15 3.34 6.73 -2.16
C VAL A 15 2.77 5.42 -2.72
N ILE A 16 2.84 5.20 -4.04
CA ILE A 16 2.39 3.96 -4.68
C ILE A 16 3.15 2.75 -4.11
N TYR A 17 4.47 2.87 -3.96
CA TYR A 17 5.32 1.82 -3.40
C TYR A 17 4.92 1.47 -1.96
N ASN A 18 4.77 2.47 -1.08
CA ASN A 18 4.40 2.25 0.32
C ASN A 18 3.02 1.60 0.45
N ALA A 19 2.04 2.01 -0.35
CA ALA A 19 0.73 1.39 -0.36
C ALA A 19 0.80 -0.08 -0.84
N SER A 20 1.61 -0.36 -1.87
CA SER A 20 1.83 -1.74 -2.33
C SER A 20 2.46 -2.59 -1.23
N GLN A 21 3.49 -2.06 -0.56
CA GLN A 21 4.16 -2.77 0.54
C GLN A 21 3.21 -3.03 1.70
N ALA A 22 2.36 -2.06 2.06
CA ALA A 22 1.35 -2.23 3.10
C ALA A 22 0.36 -3.36 2.76
N ALA A 23 -0.11 -3.44 1.52
CA ALA A 23 -0.99 -4.52 1.08
C ALA A 23 -0.31 -5.90 1.17
N ASP A 24 0.95 -6.00 0.76
CA ASP A 24 1.74 -7.24 0.87
C ASP A 24 1.98 -7.65 2.33
N THR A 25 2.26 -6.68 3.21
CA THR A 25 2.38 -6.94 4.65
C THR A 25 1.07 -7.40 5.28
N CYS A 26 -0.06 -6.78 4.93
CA CYS A 26 -1.38 -7.22 5.42
C CYS A 26 -1.71 -8.66 5.00
N ASN A 27 -1.32 -9.09 3.80
CA ASN A 27 -1.48 -10.49 3.38
C ASN A 27 -0.76 -11.48 4.31
N GLN A 28 0.44 -11.14 4.79
CA GLN A 28 1.15 -11.97 5.76
C GLN A 28 0.44 -11.96 7.11
N TYR A 29 0.06 -10.78 7.62
CA TYR A 29 -0.58 -10.66 8.93
C TYR A 29 -1.97 -11.30 8.99
N MET A 30 -2.70 -11.36 7.88
CA MET A 30 -3.94 -12.13 7.79
C MET A 30 -3.70 -13.63 8.04
N ARG A 31 -2.59 -14.19 7.53
CA ARG A 31 -2.23 -15.60 7.75
C ARG A 31 -1.87 -15.85 9.21
N ASP A 32 -1.13 -14.93 9.81
CA ASP A 32 -0.73 -15.03 11.21
C ASP A 32 -1.99 -14.95 12.12
N ALA A 33 -2.89 -14.01 11.84
CA ALA A 33 -4.17 -13.89 12.55
C ALA A 33 -5.08 -15.13 12.37
N ASP A 34 -5.12 -15.72 11.17
CA ASP A 34 -5.85 -16.98 10.93
C ASP A 34 -5.25 -18.15 11.74
N GLN A 35 -3.92 -18.21 11.90
CA GLN A 35 -3.24 -19.23 12.72
C GLN A 35 -3.52 -19.07 14.21
N GLU A 36 -3.61 -17.83 14.69
CA GLU A 36 -3.90 -17.50 16.08
C GLU A 36 -5.40 -17.52 16.41
N GLY A 37 -6.27 -17.63 15.39
CA GLY A 37 -7.72 -17.62 15.54
C GLY A 37 -8.30 -16.22 15.78
N ASP A 38 -7.53 -15.16 15.55
CA ASP A 38 -7.95 -13.76 15.70
C ASP A 38 -8.69 -13.27 14.45
N ARG A 39 -10.00 -13.49 14.45
CA ARG A 39 -10.88 -13.09 13.34
C ARG A 39 -11.03 -11.59 13.19
N GLU A 40 -10.94 -10.84 14.28
CA GLU A 40 -11.10 -9.38 14.27
C GLU A 40 -9.89 -8.73 13.61
N ALA A 41 -8.68 -9.12 14.01
CA ALA A 41 -7.45 -8.66 13.39
C ALA A 41 -7.40 -9.05 11.90
N ARG A 42 -7.75 -10.30 11.57
CA ARG A 42 -7.79 -10.76 10.17
C ARG A 42 -8.74 -9.92 9.31
N GLN A 43 -9.93 -9.57 9.83
CA GLN A 43 -10.87 -8.72 9.11
C GLN A 43 -10.30 -7.31 8.90
N TYR A 44 -9.74 -6.71 9.96
CA TYR A 44 -9.12 -5.39 9.85
C TYR A 44 -7.97 -5.36 8.83
N PHE A 45 -7.09 -6.37 8.83
CA PHE A 45 -6.01 -6.46 7.86
C PHE A 45 -6.51 -6.62 6.42
N ASN A 46 -7.63 -7.32 6.20
CA ASN A 46 -8.26 -7.39 4.89
C ASN A 46 -8.76 -6.01 4.43
N GLU A 47 -9.41 -5.25 5.30
CA GLU A 47 -9.88 -3.89 4.98
C GLU A 47 -8.71 -2.95 4.62
N VAL A 48 -7.61 -3.03 5.35
CA VAL A 48 -6.38 -2.26 5.06
C VAL A 48 -5.75 -2.69 3.73
N LEU A 49 -5.71 -3.99 3.44
CA LEU A 49 -5.21 -4.53 2.17
C LEU A 49 -6.03 -3.99 0.99
N GLU A 50 -7.36 -4.13 1.03
CA GLU A 50 -8.25 -3.69 -0.04
C GLU A 50 -8.14 -2.18 -0.27
N THR A 51 -8.06 -1.40 0.82
CA THR A 51 -7.86 0.05 0.74
C THR A 51 -6.55 0.40 0.05
N ASN A 52 -5.45 -0.23 0.44
CA ASN A 52 -4.14 0.02 -0.15
C ASN A 52 -4.07 -0.43 -1.62
N ALA A 53 -4.65 -1.58 -1.96
CA ALA A 53 -4.73 -2.04 -3.35
C ALA A 53 -5.48 -1.03 -4.25
N ASN A 54 -6.58 -0.47 -3.74
CA ASN A 54 -7.32 0.60 -4.44
C ASN A 54 -6.48 1.88 -4.59
N LEU A 55 -5.70 2.27 -3.57
CA LEU A 55 -4.82 3.43 -3.64
C LEU A 55 -3.66 3.21 -4.63
N VAL A 56 -3.08 2.02 -4.68
CA VAL A 56 -2.07 1.64 -5.68
C VAL A 56 -2.61 1.81 -7.09
N GLN A 57 -3.82 1.30 -7.36
CA GLN A 57 -4.42 1.40 -8.69
C GLN A 57 -4.67 2.87 -9.07
N LYS A 58 -5.29 3.66 -8.18
CA LYS A 58 -5.51 5.10 -8.40
C LYS A 58 -4.20 5.86 -8.63
N GLY A 59 -3.16 5.53 -7.88
CA GLY A 59 -1.84 6.14 -8.04
C GLY A 59 -1.18 5.78 -9.37
N LYS A 60 -1.26 4.50 -9.80
CA LYS A 60 -0.78 4.05 -11.11
C LYS A 60 -1.50 4.76 -12.26
N ASP A 61 -2.82 4.92 -12.17
CA ASP A 61 -3.60 5.64 -13.18
C ASP A 61 -3.22 7.12 -13.25
N LEU A 62 -2.99 7.76 -12.10
CA LEU A 62 -2.51 9.14 -12.04
C LEU A 62 -1.10 9.28 -12.65
N LEU A 63 -0.19 8.34 -12.36
CA LEU A 63 1.16 8.34 -12.90
C LEU A 63 1.15 8.16 -14.42
N LYS A 64 0.32 7.25 -14.94
CA LYS A 64 0.17 7.02 -16.39
C LYS A 64 -0.28 8.26 -17.15
N ASN A 65 -1.11 9.12 -16.53
CA ASN A 65 -1.57 10.36 -17.15
C ASN A 65 -0.54 11.52 -17.07
N ARG A 66 0.57 11.33 -16.35
CA ARG A 66 1.62 12.34 -16.16
C ARG A 66 2.88 12.08 -17.00
N LEU A 67 3.11 10.82 -17.39
CA LEU A 67 4.20 10.38 -18.26
C LEU A 67 3.74 10.36 -19.72
#